data_AF-A0A1V5APF2-F1
#
_entry.id   AF-A0A1V5APF2-F1
#
_cell.length_a   1.000
_cell.length_b   1.000
_cell.length_c   1.000
_cell.angle_alpha   90.00
_cell.angle_beta   90.00
_cell.angle_gamma   90.00
#
_symmetry.space_group_name_H-M   'P 1'
#
loop_
_entity.id
_entity.type
_entity.pdbx_description
1 polymer ?
#
loop_
_entity_poly.entity_id
_entity_poly.type
_entity_poly.pdbx_seq_one_letter_code
_entity_poly.pdbx_strand_id
1 'polypeptide(L)'
;MRPLGYVPALTILLLAQCGPTSAAPMPPEIIVNDTFRQCSEFFAGDECSYCEPPAGWRSLGYGSLESCPSDYSVVSVSGICWSGRNPFCCTEGHSGAPGDCENMIRNDSSMECAFLENASNCTLPAGWIRRPELMPIYEWTCPLDYNWTSVNCTAIAGTSPC
;
A
#
# COMPACT_ATOMS: atom_id res chain seq x y z
N MET A 1 -22.66 42.68 51.89
CA MET A 1 -21.65 41.62 51.67
C MET A 1 -22.33 40.37 51.13
N ARG A 2 -22.01 39.97 49.89
CA ARG A 2 -21.80 38.61 49.36
C ARG A 2 -21.76 38.69 47.82
N PRO A 3 -20.65 38.32 47.16
CA PRO A 3 -20.55 38.40 45.70
C PRO A 3 -21.11 37.13 45.04
N LEU A 4 -21.68 37.32 43.85
CA LEU A 4 -22.12 36.26 42.94
C LEU A 4 -20.91 35.49 42.41
N GLY A 5 -20.88 34.19 42.67
CA GLY A 5 -19.83 33.27 42.23
C GLY A 5 -19.94 32.98 40.73
N TYR A 6 -18.83 33.20 40.03
CA TYR A 6 -18.63 32.85 38.62
C TYR A 6 -18.28 31.35 38.54
N VAL A 7 -19.06 30.57 37.78
CA VAL A 7 -18.76 29.16 37.49
C VAL A 7 -18.19 29.10 36.08
N PRO A 8 -16.89 28.80 35.89
CA PRO A 8 -16.35 28.62 34.55
C PRO A 8 -16.91 27.31 33.98
N ALA A 9 -17.57 27.41 32.83
CA ALA A 9 -17.96 26.26 32.03
C ALA A 9 -16.68 25.58 31.50
N LEU A 10 -16.40 24.38 31.99
CA LEU A 10 -15.31 23.53 31.51
C LEU A 10 -15.75 22.89 30.19
N THR A 11 -15.39 23.51 29.06
CA THR A 11 -15.59 22.94 27.73
C THR A 11 -14.57 21.82 27.51
N ILE A 12 -15.00 20.57 27.67
CA ILE A 12 -14.18 19.40 27.33
C ILE A 12 -14.17 19.29 25.79
N LEU A 13 -13.09 19.78 25.18
CA LEU A 13 -12.78 19.51 23.77
C LEU A 13 -12.40 18.02 23.65
N LEU A 14 -13.36 17.16 23.25
CA LEU A 14 -13.03 15.82 22.77
C LEU A 14 -12.30 15.97 21.43
N LEU A 15 -10.97 16.00 21.49
CA LEU A 15 -10.12 15.72 20.34
C LEU A 15 -10.32 14.24 20.01
N ALA A 16 -11.29 13.95 19.14
CA ALA A 16 -11.38 12.67 18.46
C ALA A 16 -10.12 12.54 17.59
N GLN A 17 -9.06 12.00 18.16
CA GLN A 17 -7.90 11.55 17.41
C GLN A 17 -8.38 10.34 16.60
N CYS A 18 -8.75 10.57 15.34
CA CYS A 18 -8.84 9.48 14.37
C CYS A 18 -7.43 8.89 14.29
N GLY A 19 -7.24 7.75 14.96
CA GLY A 19 -6.03 6.96 14.79
C GLY A 19 -5.84 6.56 13.32
N PRO A 20 -4.62 6.17 12.93
CA PRO A 20 -4.35 5.73 11.57
C PRO A 20 -5.34 4.63 11.18
N THR A 21 -5.97 4.80 10.03
CA THR A 21 -6.92 3.85 9.47
C THR A 21 -6.14 2.56 9.18
N SER A 22 -6.26 1.59 10.08
CA SER A 22 -5.69 0.25 9.88
C SER A 22 -6.44 -0.40 8.73
N ALA A 23 -5.75 -0.69 7.63
CA ALA A 23 -6.33 -1.49 6.58
C ALA A 23 -6.39 -2.94 7.09
N ALA A 24 -7.60 -3.50 7.18
CA ALA A 24 -7.76 -4.90 7.52
C ALA A 24 -7.30 -5.73 6.32
N PRO A 25 -6.37 -6.70 6.51
CA PRO A 25 -5.92 -7.54 5.42
C PRO A 25 -7.11 -8.26 4.80
N MET A 26 -7.11 -8.39 3.47
CA MET A 26 -8.17 -9.12 2.79
C MET A 26 -8.23 -10.56 3.33
N PRO A 27 -9.43 -11.10 3.64
CA PRO A 27 -9.55 -12.48 4.06
C PRO A 27 -8.95 -13.41 3.01
N PRO A 28 -8.20 -14.44 3.42
CA PRO A 28 -7.65 -15.41 2.49
C PRO A 28 -8.75 -16.22 1.80
N GLU A 29 -8.45 -16.70 0.60
CA GLU A 29 -9.34 -17.53 -0.20
C GLU A 29 -8.89 -19.00 -0.19
N ILE A 30 -9.83 -19.92 -0.37
CA ILE A 30 -9.51 -21.32 -0.65
C ILE A 30 -9.42 -21.48 -2.16
N ILE A 31 -8.24 -21.87 -2.66
CA ILE A 31 -8.04 -22.21 -4.07
C ILE A 31 -7.80 -23.71 -4.22
N VAL A 32 -8.24 -24.26 -5.35
CA VAL A 32 -8.04 -25.67 -5.69
C VAL A 32 -7.51 -25.85 -7.10
N ASN A 33 -6.72 -26.91 -7.27
CA ASN A 33 -6.35 -27.46 -8.55
C ASN A 33 -6.96 -28.86 -8.67
N ASP A 34 -8.02 -28.99 -9.46
CA ASP A 34 -8.77 -30.24 -9.59
C ASP A 34 -7.97 -31.33 -10.34
N THR A 35 -6.98 -30.94 -11.16
CA THR A 35 -6.14 -31.88 -11.94
C THR A 35 -5.22 -32.69 -11.03
N PHE A 36 -4.63 -32.03 -10.03
CA PHE A 36 -3.73 -32.66 -9.06
C PHE A 36 -4.41 -32.97 -7.72
N ARG A 37 -5.68 -32.59 -7.57
CA ARG A 37 -6.45 -32.67 -6.32
C ARG A 37 -5.70 -31.99 -5.17
N GLN A 38 -5.29 -30.75 -5.42
CA GLN A 38 -4.55 -29.93 -4.47
C GLN A 38 -5.38 -28.75 -4.02
N CYS A 39 -5.25 -28.37 -2.75
CA CYS A 39 -5.92 -27.22 -2.16
C CYS A 39 -4.92 -26.33 -1.44
N SER A 40 -5.16 -25.03 -1.41
CA SER A 40 -4.33 -24.07 -0.68
C SER A 40 -5.17 -22.93 -0.14
N GLU A 41 -4.77 -22.40 1.00
CA GLU A 41 -5.20 -21.08 1.45
C GLU A 41 -4.32 -20.05 0.73
N PHE A 42 -4.95 -19.08 0.09
CA PHE A 42 -4.33 -18.16 -0.84
C PHE A 42 -4.65 -16.72 -0.48
N PHE A 43 -3.61 -15.92 -0.35
CA PHE A 43 -3.73 -14.48 -0.16
C PHE A 43 -3.81 -13.80 -1.52
N ALA A 44 -5.02 -13.38 -1.92
CA ALA A 44 -5.25 -12.73 -3.21
C ALA A 44 -4.83 -11.24 -3.22
N GLY A 45 -4.24 -10.74 -2.14
CA GLY A 45 -3.74 -9.37 -2.03
C GLY A 45 -4.44 -8.55 -0.95
N ASP A 46 -4.34 -7.23 -1.07
CA ASP A 46 -4.95 -6.25 -0.18
C ASP A 46 -5.14 -4.91 -0.94
N GLU A 47 -5.30 -3.80 -0.24
CA GLU A 47 -5.45 -2.48 -0.85
C GLU A 47 -4.21 -1.99 -1.62
N CYS A 48 -3.06 -2.66 -1.43
CA CYS A 48 -1.78 -2.29 -2.01
C CYS A 48 -1.23 -3.31 -3.01
N SER A 49 -1.78 -4.51 -3.03
CA SER A 49 -1.35 -5.60 -3.89
C SER A 49 -2.52 -6.41 -4.39
N TYR A 50 -2.38 -6.94 -5.60
CA TYR A 50 -3.31 -7.93 -6.15
C TYR A 50 -2.52 -9.15 -6.56
N CYS A 51 -2.99 -10.35 -6.19
CA CYS A 51 -2.35 -11.61 -6.53
C CYS A 51 -3.33 -12.53 -7.25
N GLU A 52 -2.89 -13.10 -8.37
CA GLU A 52 -3.63 -14.14 -9.06
C GLU A 52 -3.09 -15.53 -8.70
N PRO A 53 -3.96 -16.54 -8.51
CA PRO A 53 -3.54 -17.92 -8.40
C PRO A 53 -2.79 -18.37 -9.66
N PRO A 54 -1.83 -19.31 -9.55
CA PRO A 54 -1.18 -19.86 -10.73
C PRO A 54 -2.18 -20.50 -11.70
N ALA A 55 -1.79 -20.61 -12.97
CA ALA A 55 -2.61 -21.24 -13.98
C ALA A 55 -3.08 -22.66 -13.55
N GLY A 56 -4.36 -22.96 -13.76
CA GLY A 56 -4.97 -24.24 -13.38
C GLY A 56 -5.54 -24.29 -11.96
N TRP A 57 -5.44 -23.19 -11.20
CA TRP A 57 -6.09 -23.03 -9.91
C TRP A 57 -7.38 -22.20 -10.05
N ARG A 58 -8.40 -22.52 -9.25
CA ARG A 58 -9.65 -21.74 -9.15
C ARG A 58 -10.00 -21.47 -7.69
N SER A 59 -10.63 -20.33 -7.43
CA SER A 59 -11.14 -19.99 -6.10
C SER A 59 -12.45 -20.73 -5.80
N LEU A 60 -12.59 -21.19 -4.56
CA LEU A 60 -13.84 -21.68 -3.99
C LEU A 60 -14.58 -20.56 -3.22
N GLY A 61 -13.85 -19.55 -2.75
CA GLY A 61 -14.37 -18.48 -1.89
C GLY A 61 -13.46 -18.22 -0.68
N TYR A 62 -13.93 -17.41 0.26
CA TYR A 62 -13.16 -17.05 1.46
C TYR A 62 -12.96 -18.23 2.41
N GLY A 63 -11.77 -18.39 2.97
CA GLY A 63 -11.43 -19.47 3.93
C GLY A 63 -12.20 -19.41 5.26
N SER A 64 -12.88 -18.30 5.54
CA SER A 64 -13.83 -18.20 6.65
C SER A 64 -15.17 -18.89 6.38
N LEU A 65 -15.46 -19.19 5.11
CA LEU A 65 -16.72 -19.78 4.64
C LEU A 65 -16.51 -21.15 3.97
N GLU A 66 -15.38 -21.29 3.29
CA GLU A 66 -15.01 -22.46 2.51
C GLU A 66 -13.91 -23.25 3.21
N SER A 67 -13.78 -24.51 2.85
CA SER A 67 -12.71 -25.39 3.33
C SER A 67 -12.18 -26.23 2.20
N CYS A 68 -10.93 -26.67 2.33
CA CYS A 68 -10.36 -27.61 1.38
C CYS A 68 -11.23 -28.88 1.31
N PRO A 69 -11.56 -29.36 0.10
CA PRO A 69 -12.24 -30.64 -0.05
C PRO A 69 -11.45 -31.74 0.66
N SER A 70 -12.15 -32.63 1.36
CA SER A 70 -11.53 -33.64 2.23
C SER A 70 -10.62 -34.63 1.50
N ASP A 71 -10.80 -34.72 0.18
CA ASP A 71 -10.14 -35.64 -0.71
C ASP A 71 -9.00 -34.96 -1.51
N TYR A 72 -8.64 -33.73 -1.15
CA TYR A 72 -7.56 -32.92 -1.74
C TYR A 72 -6.38 -32.81 -0.77
N SER A 73 -5.15 -32.83 -1.30
CA SER A 73 -3.95 -32.57 -0.50
C SER A 73 -3.76 -31.07 -0.29
N VAL A 74 -3.57 -30.64 0.95
CA VAL A 74 -3.24 -29.24 1.27
C VAL A 74 -1.77 -28.98 0.92
N VAL A 75 -1.52 -27.95 0.13
CA VAL A 75 -0.19 -27.51 -0.31
C VAL A 75 -0.04 -26.01 -0.12
N SER A 76 1.19 -25.51 -0.14
CA SER A 76 1.46 -24.07 -0.18
C SER A 76 1.66 -23.62 -1.62
N VAL A 77 0.96 -22.56 -2.01
CA VAL A 77 1.00 -21.98 -3.35
C VAL A 77 1.30 -20.50 -3.25
N SER A 78 2.21 -20.02 -4.09
CA SER A 78 2.46 -18.59 -4.28
C SER A 78 1.85 -18.13 -5.60
N GLY A 79 1.19 -16.98 -5.56
CA GLY A 79 0.58 -16.37 -6.74
C GLY A 79 1.57 -15.52 -7.53
N ILE A 80 1.09 -14.97 -8.64
CA ILE A 80 1.74 -13.86 -9.31
C ILE A 80 1.11 -12.59 -8.75
N CYS A 81 1.91 -11.72 -8.15
CA CYS A 81 1.43 -10.54 -7.45
C CYS A 81 1.91 -9.26 -8.12
N TRP A 82 1.06 -8.24 -8.11
CA TRP A 82 1.34 -6.90 -8.60
C TRP A 82 1.01 -5.90 -7.50
N SER A 83 1.91 -4.96 -7.25
CA SER A 83 1.66 -3.87 -6.31
C SER A 83 1.13 -2.64 -7.05
N GLY A 84 0.14 -1.98 -6.45
CA GLY A 84 -0.42 -0.74 -6.97
C GLY A 84 0.46 0.46 -6.67
N ARG A 85 0.51 1.42 -7.60
CA ARG A 85 1.10 2.75 -7.37
C ARG A 85 0.06 3.65 -6.72
N ASN A 86 0.10 3.78 -5.40
CA ASN A 86 -0.88 4.57 -4.63
C ASN A 86 -0.18 5.30 -3.47
N PRO A 87 -0.44 6.61 -3.26
CA PRO A 87 0.00 7.36 -2.09
C PRO A 87 -0.14 6.63 -0.76
N PHE A 88 -1.30 6.01 -0.52
CA PHE A 88 -1.56 5.30 0.74
C PHE A 88 -0.53 4.17 0.98
N CYS A 89 -0.28 3.37 -0.05
CA CYS A 89 0.59 2.18 -0.01
C CYS A 89 2.09 2.46 -0.01
N CYS A 90 2.47 3.73 -0.14
CA CYS A 90 3.85 4.19 -0.07
C CYS A 90 4.07 5.15 1.09
N THR A 91 3.08 5.39 1.95
CA THR A 91 3.21 6.25 3.13
C THR A 91 3.70 5.43 4.32
N GLU A 92 4.65 5.95 5.07
CA GLU A 92 5.18 5.32 6.28
C GLU A 92 4.06 4.94 7.26
N GLY A 93 4.16 3.74 7.84
CA GLY A 93 3.21 3.26 8.83
C GLY A 93 1.92 2.68 8.23
N HIS A 94 1.80 2.57 6.90
CA HIS A 94 0.73 1.77 6.32
C HIS A 94 0.89 0.29 6.72
N SER A 95 -0.24 -0.39 6.91
CA SER A 95 -0.28 -1.85 7.12
C SER A 95 -0.37 -2.58 5.79
N GLY A 96 -0.15 -3.90 5.79
CA GLY A 96 -0.33 -4.74 4.60
C GLY A 96 0.92 -4.89 3.73
N ALA A 97 0.71 -5.29 2.49
CA ALA A 97 1.72 -5.48 1.47
C ALA A 97 2.24 -4.13 0.95
N PRO A 98 3.54 -4.04 0.60
CA PRO A 98 4.10 -2.80 0.07
C PRO A 98 3.52 -2.46 -1.31
N GLY A 99 3.27 -1.17 -1.55
CA GLY A 99 2.91 -0.64 -2.87
C GLY A 99 4.09 -0.62 -3.86
N ASP A 100 3.80 -0.28 -5.12
CA ASP A 100 4.83 0.08 -6.10
C ASP A 100 5.30 1.52 -5.88
N CYS A 101 6.35 1.67 -5.08
CA CYS A 101 6.94 2.96 -4.74
C CYS A 101 8.14 3.33 -5.64
N GLU A 102 8.41 2.58 -6.71
CA GLU A 102 9.65 2.75 -7.50
C GLU A 102 9.80 4.16 -8.08
N ASN A 103 8.69 4.71 -8.57
CA ASN A 103 8.66 6.03 -9.21
C ASN A 103 8.22 7.16 -8.26
N MET A 104 8.21 6.89 -6.95
CA MET A 104 8.01 7.93 -5.95
C MET A 104 9.26 8.80 -5.85
N ILE A 105 9.06 10.12 -5.80
CA ILE A 105 10.07 11.11 -5.49
C ILE A 105 9.69 11.86 -4.22
N ARG A 106 10.70 12.39 -3.54
CA ARG A 106 10.54 13.05 -2.25
C ARG A 106 11.26 14.40 -2.23
N ASN A 107 10.73 15.39 -1.54
CA ASN A 107 11.41 16.65 -1.24
C ASN A 107 11.37 16.89 0.27
N ASP A 108 12.51 16.65 0.91
CA ASP A 108 12.62 16.72 2.37
C ASP A 108 12.56 18.17 2.89
N SER A 109 12.82 19.16 2.03
CA SER A 109 12.76 20.58 2.41
C SER A 109 11.34 21.14 2.39
N SER A 110 10.50 20.69 1.45
CA SER A 110 9.08 21.06 1.42
C SER A 110 8.16 20.07 2.15
N MET A 111 8.71 18.95 2.63
CA MET A 111 7.96 17.86 3.24
C MET A 111 6.88 17.31 2.30
N GLU A 112 7.28 16.99 1.07
CA GLU A 112 6.37 16.54 0.02
C GLU A 112 6.84 15.26 -0.67
N CYS A 113 5.89 14.47 -1.14
CA CYS A 113 6.09 13.31 -1.99
C CYS A 113 5.23 13.42 -3.25
N ALA A 114 5.70 12.82 -4.34
CA ALA A 114 4.95 12.77 -5.59
C ALA A 114 5.30 11.49 -6.35
N PHE A 115 4.39 11.07 -7.23
CA PHE A 115 4.70 10.05 -8.23
C PHE A 115 5.01 10.69 -9.58
N LEU A 116 5.96 10.10 -10.28
CA LEU A 116 6.18 10.35 -11.70
C LEU A 116 5.78 9.11 -12.50
N GLU A 117 5.49 9.25 -13.79
CA GLU A 117 5.29 8.09 -14.65
C GLU A 117 6.57 7.27 -14.76
N ASN A 118 7.68 7.96 -15.01
CA ASN A 118 9.02 7.38 -15.10
C ASN A 118 10.04 8.32 -14.44
N ALA A 119 10.36 8.04 -13.18
CA ALA A 119 11.30 8.84 -12.40
C ALA A 119 12.72 8.73 -12.96
N SER A 120 13.14 7.59 -13.52
CA SER A 120 14.50 7.38 -14.01
C SER A 120 14.80 8.14 -15.31
N ASN A 121 13.78 8.50 -16.08
CA ASN A 121 13.92 9.09 -17.41
C ASN A 121 13.63 10.61 -17.48
N CYS A 122 13.75 11.34 -16.38
CA CYS A 122 13.53 12.78 -16.39
C CYS A 122 14.50 13.56 -15.49
N THR A 123 14.51 14.89 -15.62
CA THR A 123 15.21 15.81 -14.73
C THR A 123 14.23 16.32 -13.68
N LEU A 124 14.51 16.05 -12.41
CA LEU A 124 13.65 16.49 -11.31
C LEU A 124 13.80 17.98 -11.03
N PRO A 125 12.75 18.66 -10.53
CA PRO A 125 12.89 20.00 -9.98
C PRO A 125 13.90 20.03 -8.83
N ALA A 126 14.47 21.21 -8.55
CA ALA A 126 15.43 21.37 -7.47
C ALA A 126 14.85 20.91 -6.11
N GLY A 127 15.66 20.17 -5.35
CA GLY A 127 15.29 19.64 -4.03
C GLY A 127 14.56 18.29 -4.05
N TRP A 128 14.07 17.84 -5.20
CA TRP A 128 13.44 16.53 -5.33
C TRP A 128 14.48 15.43 -5.53
N ILE A 129 14.32 14.34 -4.80
CA ILE A 129 15.19 13.16 -4.83
C ILE A 129 14.41 11.91 -5.23
N ARG A 130 15.12 10.98 -5.88
CA ARG A 130 14.63 9.64 -6.19
C ARG A 130 14.99 8.68 -5.07
N ARG A 131 14.40 7.49 -5.13
CA ARG A 131 14.93 6.33 -4.40
C ARG A 131 16.42 6.16 -4.71
N PRO A 132 17.30 6.10 -3.69
CA PRO A 132 18.69 5.69 -3.88
C PRO A 132 18.77 4.27 -4.43
N GLU A 133 19.69 3.99 -5.35
CA GLU A 133 19.80 2.68 -6.03
C GLU A 133 19.93 1.49 -5.06
N LEU A 134 20.64 1.68 -3.95
CA LEU A 134 20.87 0.65 -2.93
C LEU A 134 19.75 0.55 -1.88
N MET A 135 18.76 1.43 -1.92
CA MET A 135 17.66 1.42 -0.96
C MET A 135 16.59 0.44 -1.45
N PRO A 136 16.23 -0.61 -0.69
CA PRO A 136 15.14 -1.50 -1.05
C PRO A 136 13.83 -0.74 -1.28
N ILE A 137 13.00 -1.19 -2.22
CA ILE A 137 11.75 -0.49 -2.58
C ILE A 137 10.79 -0.37 -1.39
N TYR A 138 10.72 -1.39 -0.55
CA TYR A 138 9.86 -1.41 0.65
C TYR A 138 10.37 -0.48 1.78
N GLU A 139 11.61 0.02 1.68
CA GLU A 139 12.16 1.04 2.60
C GLU A 139 12.02 2.46 2.04
N TRP A 140 11.66 2.60 0.76
CA TRP A 140 11.43 3.89 0.12
C TRP A 140 9.97 4.31 0.28
N THR A 141 9.68 4.89 1.44
CA THR A 141 8.35 5.40 1.79
C THR A 141 8.35 6.92 1.92
N CYS A 142 7.17 7.49 1.69
CA CYS A 142 6.85 8.86 2.02
C CYS A 142 6.63 8.97 3.53
N PRO A 143 7.40 9.80 4.26
CA PRO A 143 7.18 10.00 5.69
C PRO A 143 5.74 10.40 5.99
N LEU A 144 5.23 9.97 7.14
CA LEU A 144 3.82 10.14 7.50
C LEU A 144 3.38 11.62 7.58
N ASP A 145 4.32 12.53 7.88
CA ASP A 145 4.11 13.96 8.00
C ASP A 145 4.29 14.73 6.67
N TYR A 146 4.56 14.03 5.56
CA TYR A 146 4.74 14.64 4.25
C TYR A 146 3.42 14.69 3.48
N ASN A 147 3.25 15.73 2.66
CA ASN A 147 2.08 15.87 1.80
C ASN A 147 2.30 15.18 0.45
N TRP A 148 1.27 14.51 -0.05
CA TRP A 148 1.25 14.04 -1.43
C TRP A 148 0.85 15.16 -2.39
N THR A 149 1.64 15.38 -3.42
CA THR A 149 1.44 16.43 -4.41
C THR A 149 1.66 15.90 -5.83
N SER A 150 1.42 16.75 -6.83
CA SER A 150 1.69 16.46 -8.24
C SER A 150 2.87 17.28 -8.71
N VAL A 151 3.84 16.61 -9.33
CA VAL A 151 5.07 17.23 -9.84
C VAL A 151 5.25 16.82 -11.29
N ASN A 152 5.61 17.80 -12.12
CA ASN A 152 6.10 17.52 -13.47
C ASN A 152 7.62 17.54 -13.46
N CYS A 153 8.22 16.63 -14.21
CA CYS A 153 9.65 16.64 -14.49
C CYS A 153 9.90 16.89 -15.98
N THR A 154 11.10 17.33 -16.32
CA THR A 154 11.48 17.57 -17.72
C THR A 154 12.05 16.29 -18.30
N ALA A 155 11.48 15.74 -19.36
CA ALA A 155 12.00 14.53 -20.00
C ALA A 155 13.46 14.73 -20.43
N ILE A 156 14.30 13.70 -20.23
CA ILE A 156 15.67 13.72 -20.74
C ILE A 156 15.59 13.53 -22.25
N ALA A 157 15.99 14.55 -23.03
CA ALA A 157 15.94 14.49 -24.49
C ALA A 157 16.83 13.34 -25.00
N GLY A 158 16.22 12.31 -25.61
CA GLY A 158 16.94 11.18 -26.21
C GLY A 158 16.28 9.81 -26.06
N THR A 159 15.24 9.69 -25.25
CA THR A 159 14.52 8.43 -25.01
C THR A 159 13.09 8.54 -25.52
N SER A 160 12.93 8.45 -26.85
CA SER A 160 11.64 8.11 -27.43
C SER A 160 11.29 6.68 -26.99
N PRO A 161 10.12 6.42 -26.39
CA PRO A 161 9.62 5.05 -26.32
C PRO A 161 9.33 4.61 -27.76
N CYS A 162 9.96 3.52 -28.19
CA CYS A 162 9.49 2.74 -29.33
C CYS A 162 8.30 1.89 -28.91
#